data_AF-A0A4T3F2Z3-F1
#
_entry.id   AF-A0A4T3F2Z3-F1
#
_cell.length_a   1.000
_cell.length_b   1.000
_cell.length_c   1.000
_cell.angle_alpha   90.00
_cell.angle_beta   90.00
_cell.angle_gamma   90.00
#
_symmetry.space_group_name_H-M   'P 1'
#
loop_
_entity.id
_entity.type
_entity.pdbx_description
1 polymer ?
#
loop_
_entity_poly.entity_id
_entity_poly.type
_entity_poly.pdbx_seq_one_letter_code
_entity_poly.pdbx_strand_id
1 'polypeptide(L)'
;MTNDPFANYKDSPIAPSTNCFAVQPSDDEGLPVPTKALYVGQAGDVMLLALRSASPVLFANVPAGTILDVRAQAVHATGTTASDIVGLA
;
A
#
# COMPACT_ATOMS: atom_id res chain seq x y z
N MET A 1 -2.44 3.06 28.28
CA MET A 1 -3.29 3.25 27.07
C MET A 1 -2.95 4.60 26.49
N THR A 2 -2.70 4.67 25.19
CA THR A 2 -2.45 5.94 24.50
C THR A 2 -3.74 6.77 24.53
N ASN A 3 -3.66 8.05 24.93
CA ASN A 3 -4.79 8.96 24.85
C ASN A 3 -4.99 9.38 23.39
N ASP A 4 -5.93 8.73 22.70
CA ASP A 4 -6.32 9.08 21.34
C ASP A 4 -7.59 9.95 21.37
N PRO A 5 -7.48 11.28 21.14
CA PRO A 5 -8.64 12.17 21.11
C PRO A 5 -9.57 11.87 19.92
N PHE A 6 -9.11 11.09 18.93
CA PHE A 6 -9.87 10.71 17.75
C PHE A 6 -10.52 9.32 17.84
N ALA A 7 -10.44 8.63 18.97
CA ALA A 7 -10.92 7.24 19.12
C ALA A 7 -12.42 7.04 18.82
N ASN A 8 -13.23 8.11 18.91
CA ASN A 8 -14.67 8.07 18.60
C ASN A 8 -14.99 8.40 17.13
N TYR A 9 -14.00 8.78 16.33
CA TYR A 9 -14.18 9.01 14.89
C TYR A 9 -14.12 7.68 14.15
N LYS A 10 -15.01 7.50 13.18
CA LYS A 10 -15.05 6.28 12.37
C LYS A 10 -13.89 6.27 11.39
N ASP A 11 -13.31 5.08 11.21
CA ASP A 11 -12.36 4.85 10.12
C ASP A 11 -13.05 4.98 8.75
N SER A 12 -12.29 5.42 7.75
CA SER A 12 -12.77 5.56 6.38
C SER A 12 -11.59 5.56 5.38
N PRO A 13 -11.85 5.38 4.07
CA PRO A 13 -10.79 5.43 3.05
C PRO A 13 -10.01 6.75 2.98
N ILE A 14 -10.57 7.86 3.48
CA ILE A 14 -9.91 9.17 3.51
C ILE A 14 -9.35 9.53 4.89
N ALA A 15 -9.59 8.69 5.92
CA ALA A 15 -9.02 8.87 7.24
C ALA A 15 -7.57 8.35 7.24
N PRO A 16 -6.67 8.98 8.03
CA PRO A 16 -5.29 8.50 8.18
C PRO A 16 -5.22 7.02 8.53
N SER A 17 -4.19 6.33 8.02
CA SER A 17 -3.91 4.96 8.38
C SER A 17 -3.51 4.85 9.84
N THR A 18 -4.09 3.88 10.54
CA THR A 18 -3.79 3.61 11.96
C THR A 18 -2.88 2.40 12.09
N ASN A 19 -2.67 1.66 11.00
CA ASN A 19 -1.74 0.55 10.93
C ASN A 19 -0.84 0.70 9.69
N CYS A 20 0.47 0.51 9.87
CA CYS A 20 1.44 0.54 8.77
C CYS A 20 2.31 -0.71 8.86
N PHE A 21 2.65 -1.28 7.71
CA PHE A 21 3.51 -2.47 7.65
C PHE A 21 4.42 -2.44 6.44
N ALA A 22 5.60 -3.03 6.57
CA ALA A 22 6.50 -3.22 5.43
C ALA A 22 5.86 -4.18 4.43
N VAL A 23 5.83 -3.79 3.16
CA VAL A 23 5.35 -4.62 2.08
C VAL A 23 6.54 -5.37 1.49
N GLN A 24 6.48 -6.70 1.56
CA GLN A 24 7.35 -7.57 0.80
C GLN A 24 6.59 -7.99 -0.46
N PRO A 25 7.02 -7.59 -1.67
CA PRO A 25 6.39 -8.03 -2.90
C PRO A 25 6.42 -9.56 -3.04
N SER A 26 5.31 -10.15 -3.49
CA SER A 26 5.15 -11.58 -3.69
C SER A 26 4.20 -11.84 -4.86
N ASP A 27 4.51 -12.85 -5.67
CA ASP A 27 3.61 -13.29 -6.75
C ASP A 27 2.57 -14.31 -6.29
N ASP A 28 2.77 -14.89 -5.10
CA ASP A 28 1.94 -15.97 -4.56
C ASP A 28 1.09 -15.53 -3.36
N GLU A 29 1.48 -14.45 -2.68
CA GLU A 29 0.87 -14.01 -1.42
C GLU A 29 0.30 -12.58 -1.52
N GLY A 30 -0.89 -12.38 -0.95
CA GLY A 30 -1.52 -11.06 -0.84
C GLY A 30 -0.98 -10.25 0.35
N LEU A 31 -1.38 -8.99 0.42
CA LEU A 31 -1.18 -8.17 1.62
C LEU A 31 -2.07 -8.69 2.76
N PRO A 32 -1.62 -8.58 4.03
CA PRO A 32 -2.39 -9.09 5.18
C PRO A 32 -3.76 -8.40 5.32
N VAL A 33 -3.86 -7.15 4.88
CA VAL A 33 -5.10 -6.38 4.75
C VAL A 33 -5.02 -5.48 3.53
N PRO A 34 -6.14 -5.18 2.85
CA PRO A 34 -6.15 -4.17 1.80
C PRO A 34 -5.79 -2.80 2.37
N THR A 35 -4.84 -2.12 1.74
CA THR A 35 -4.38 -0.80 2.18
C THR A 35 -5.38 0.30 1.80
N LYS A 36 -5.17 1.51 2.32
CA LYS A 36 -5.71 2.77 1.80
C LYS A 36 -4.76 3.37 0.76
N ALA A 37 -3.46 3.23 1.00
CA ALA A 37 -2.40 3.71 0.14
C ALA A 37 -1.11 2.89 0.30
N LEU A 38 -0.15 3.11 -0.60
CA LEU A 38 1.22 2.61 -0.48
C LEU A 38 2.19 3.79 -0.46
N TYR A 39 3.14 3.80 0.48
CA TYR A 39 4.30 4.69 0.42
C TYR A 39 5.46 3.97 -0.26
N VAL A 40 6.14 4.66 -1.17
CA VAL A 40 7.28 4.13 -1.94
C VAL A 40 8.57 4.77 -1.45
N GLY A 41 9.41 4.03 -0.72
CA GLY A 41 10.65 4.57 -0.16
C GLY A 41 11.77 4.75 -1.18
N GLN A 42 11.98 3.77 -2.06
CA GLN A 42 12.93 3.86 -3.18
C GLN A 42 12.19 3.85 -4.51
N ALA A 43 12.63 4.71 -5.43
CA ALA A 43 12.02 4.86 -6.74
C ALA A 43 12.10 3.57 -7.57
N GLY A 44 11.09 3.36 -8.43
CA GLY A 44 11.03 2.23 -9.35
C GLY A 44 9.60 1.93 -9.77
N ASP A 45 9.41 0.77 -10.35
CA ASP A 45 8.10 0.29 -10.76
C ASP A 45 7.39 -0.41 -9.60
N VAL A 46 6.06 -0.26 -9.53
CA VAL A 46 5.20 -0.97 -8.58
C VAL A 46 4.11 -1.71 -9.36
N MET A 47 4.20 -3.04 -9.40
CA MET A 47 3.13 -3.89 -9.94
C MET A 47 2.18 -4.25 -8.80
N LEU A 48 0.99 -3.66 -8.77
CA LEU A 48 0.02 -3.88 -7.69
C LEU A 48 -1.32 -4.39 -8.22
N LEU A 49 -2.02 -5.14 -7.37
CA LEU A 49 -3.42 -5.51 -7.57
C LEU A 49 -4.29 -4.67 -6.64
N ALA A 50 -5.13 -3.80 -7.19
CA ALA A 50 -6.11 -3.07 -6.39
C ALA A 50 -7.25 -3.99 -5.92
N LEU A 51 -7.89 -3.65 -4.80
CA LEU A 51 -8.89 -4.45 -4.08
C LEU A 51 -10.05 -4.99 -4.95
N ARG A 52 -10.39 -4.28 -6.03
CA ARG A 52 -11.49 -4.67 -6.93
C ARG A 52 -11.05 -4.88 -8.38
N SER A 53 -9.76 -4.81 -8.64
CA SER A 53 -9.22 -5.10 -9.97
C SER A 53 -9.16 -6.62 -10.18
N ALA A 54 -9.37 -7.08 -11.41
CA ALA A 54 -9.26 -8.48 -11.77
C ALA A 54 -7.81 -8.90 -12.12
N SER A 55 -6.94 -7.92 -12.42
CA SER A 55 -5.55 -8.14 -12.80
C SER A 55 -4.63 -7.06 -12.23
N PRO A 56 -3.33 -7.36 -12.02
CA PRO A 56 -2.36 -6.38 -11.58
C PRO A 56 -2.16 -5.26 -12.61
N VAL A 57 -1.76 -4.08 -12.14
CA VAL A 57 -1.48 -2.90 -12.95
C VAL A 57 -0.11 -2.36 -12.56
N LEU A 58 0.69 -2.04 -13.59
CA LEU A 58 2.00 -1.43 -13.43
C LEU A 58 1.88 0.08 -13.22
N PHE A 59 2.37 0.55 -12.08
CA PHE A 59 2.69 1.95 -11.85
C PHE A 59 4.16 2.12 -12.17
N ALA A 60 4.46 2.66 -13.36
CA ALA A 60 5.83 2.76 -13.85
C ALA A 60 6.56 4.01 -13.34
N ASN A 61 7.86 3.88 -13.07
CA ASN A 61 8.77 4.96 -12.68
C ASN A 61 8.25 5.80 -11.49
N VAL A 62 7.68 5.14 -10.48
CA VAL A 62 7.19 5.80 -9.27
C VAL A 62 8.37 6.43 -8.53
N PRO A 63 8.38 7.75 -8.29
CA PRO A 63 9.45 8.41 -7.54
C PRO A 63 9.51 7.97 -6.08
N ALA A 64 10.70 8.04 -5.48
CA ALA A 64 10.88 7.89 -4.03
C ALA A 64 10.09 8.96 -3.28
N GLY A 65 9.49 8.58 -2.15
CA GLY A 65 8.61 9.43 -1.34
C GLY A 65 7.17 9.53 -1.85
N THR A 66 6.82 8.85 -2.95
CA THR A 66 5.46 8.90 -3.49
C THR A 66 4.49 8.13 -2.60
N ILE A 67 3.30 8.71 -2.40
CA ILE A 67 2.14 8.02 -1.85
C ILE A 67 1.21 7.69 -3.01
N LEU A 68 0.98 6.39 -3.22
CA LEU A 68 0.00 5.90 -4.17
C LEU A 68 -1.33 5.68 -3.42
N ASP A 69 -2.30 6.57 -3.63
CA ASP A 69 -3.65 6.49 -3.04
C ASP A 69 -4.49 5.38 -3.70
N VAL A 70 -4.03 4.15 -3.52
CA VAL A 70 -4.64 2.94 -4.07
C VAL A 70 -4.89 1.96 -2.95
N ARG A 71 -6.11 1.44 -2.90
CA ARG A 71 -6.45 0.32 -2.04
C ARG A 71 -5.89 -0.97 -2.60
N ALA A 72 -4.60 -1.25 -2.37
CA ALA A 72 -3.93 -2.44 -2.86
C ALA A 72 -4.28 -3.66 -1.99
N GLN A 73 -4.52 -4.81 -2.61
CA GLN A 73 -4.66 -6.10 -1.94
C GLN A 73 -3.45 -7.01 -2.15
N ALA A 74 -2.60 -6.74 -3.15
CA ALA A 74 -1.34 -7.42 -3.38
C ALA A 74 -0.34 -6.48 -4.07
N VAL A 75 0.95 -6.73 -3.87
CA VAL A 75 2.06 -6.14 -4.64
C VAL A 75 2.89 -7.30 -5.16
N HIS A 76 2.95 -7.44 -6.48
CA HIS A 76 3.63 -8.53 -7.16
C HIS A 76 5.14 -8.33 -7.13
N ALA A 77 5.89 -9.41 -6.94
CA ALA A 77 7.35 -9.37 -7.05
C ALA A 77 7.76 -9.18 -8.51
N THR A 78 7.10 -9.89 -9.43
CA THR A 78 7.30 -9.70 -10.86
C THR A 78 6.82 -8.30 -11.28
N GLY A 79 7.71 -7.53 -11.89
CA GLY A 79 7.42 -6.19 -12.38
C GLY A 79 7.49 -5.07 -11.33
N THR A 80 7.86 -5.38 -10.09
CA THR A 80 8.16 -4.37 -9.06
C THR A 80 9.67 -4.20 -8.93
N THR A 81 10.17 -2.99 -9.16
CA THR A 81 11.58 -2.62 -8.96
C THR A 81 11.77 -1.58 -7.85
N ALA A 82 10.69 -0.92 -7.43
CA ALA A 82 10.68 -0.10 -6.23
C ALA A 82 10.91 -0.95 -4.97
N SER A 83 11.52 -0.36 -3.95
CA SER A 83 11.79 -1.00 -2.66
C SER A 83 11.42 -0.05 -1.51
N ASP A 84 11.59 -0.51 -0.26
CA ASP A 84 11.16 0.20 0.94
C ASP A 84 9.67 0.61 0.89
N ILE A 85 8.81 -0.28 0.36
CA ILE A 85 7.38 -0.05 0.22
C ILE A 85 6.70 -0.27 1.57
N VAL A 86 5.84 0.66 1.97
CA VAL A 86 5.04 0.58 3.20
C VAL A 86 3.55 0.60 2.86
N GLY A 87 2.82 -0.38 3.37
CA GLY A 87 1.37 -0.43 3.30
C GLY A 87 0.75 0.46 4.38
N LEU A 88 -0.14 1.36 3.98
CA LEU A 88 -0.87 2.26 4.87
C LEU A 88 -2.31 1.75 5.00
N ALA A 89 -2.68 1.12 6.11
CA ALA A 89 -3.98 0.50 6.36
C ALA A 89 -4.85 1.28 7.36
#